data_AF-A0A6L7WED2-F1
#
_entry.id   AF-A0A6L7WED2-F1
#
_cell.length_a   1.000
_cell.length_b   1.000
_cell.length_c   1.000
_cell.angle_alpha   90.00
_cell.angle_beta   90.00
_cell.angle_gamma   90.00
#
_symmetry.space_group_name_H-M   'P 1'
#
loop_
_entity.id
_entity.type
_entity.pdbx_description
1 polymer ?
#
loop_
_entity_poly.entity_id
_entity_poly.type
_entity_poly.pdbx_seq_one_letter_code
_entity_poly.pdbx_strand_id
1 'polypeptide(L)'
;MAKKPLSVEFDDAALQALDEHAREEDESREDAAARLLEEGLRMAKHPGVFFRTEPAGRRPVLMGGPDVWMVARLFRDLPLDSDEAIEHAADHATELLSSVPRHMMLAAIHYYIEYHDEIDEWMRILDEESERAQAEWLRKRELQRA
;
A
#
# COMPACT_ATOMS: atom_id res chain seq x y z
N MET A 1 6.03 -12.13 15.71
CA MET A 1 5.71 -13.57 15.51
C MET A 1 6.99 -14.29 15.10
N ALA A 2 7.21 -15.55 15.50
CA ALA A 2 8.39 -16.31 15.08
C ALA A 2 8.22 -16.86 13.65
N LYS A 3 9.22 -16.66 12.78
CA LYS A 3 9.25 -17.27 11.43
C LYS A 3 9.30 -18.80 11.58
N LYS A 4 8.51 -19.52 10.77
CA LYS A 4 8.51 -20.99 10.71
C LYS A 4 9.02 -21.45 9.34
N PRO A 5 9.90 -22.46 9.26
CA PRO A 5 10.40 -22.93 7.97
C PRO A 5 9.29 -23.66 7.20
N LEU A 6 9.28 -23.46 5.88
CA LEU A 6 8.42 -24.17 4.93
C LEU A 6 9.33 -24.71 3.81
N SER A 7 9.19 -25.99 3.47
CA SER A 7 9.87 -26.59 2.33
C SER A 7 8.89 -26.67 1.16
N VAL A 8 9.28 -26.10 0.02
CA VAL A 8 8.49 -26.07 -1.22
C VAL A 8 9.44 -26.41 -2.36
N GLU A 9 8.97 -27.23 -3.30
CA GLU A 9 9.69 -27.52 -4.53
C GLU A 9 9.34 -26.47 -5.59
N PHE A 10 10.36 -25.95 -6.26
CA PHE A 10 10.25 -25.00 -7.36
C PHE A 10 10.98 -25.57 -8.57
N ASP A 11 10.49 -25.24 -9.77
CA ASP A 11 11.26 -25.50 -10.97
C ASP A 11 12.44 -24.50 -11.10
N ASP A 12 13.41 -24.85 -11.94
CA ASP A 12 14.63 -24.04 -12.13
C ASP A 12 14.32 -22.63 -12.62
N ALA A 13 13.27 -22.46 -13.44
CA ALA A 13 12.89 -21.17 -14.00
C ALA A 13 12.32 -20.23 -12.91
N ALA A 14 11.49 -20.76 -12.02
CA ALA A 14 10.94 -20.01 -10.88
C ALA A 14 12.02 -19.63 -9.88
N LEU A 15 12.98 -20.52 -9.60
CA LEU A 15 14.12 -20.18 -8.74
C LEU A 15 15.00 -19.10 -9.35
N GLN A 16 15.27 -19.18 -10.66
CA GLN A 16 16.03 -18.15 -11.35
C GLN A 16 15.32 -16.79 -11.30
N ALA A 17 14.01 -16.75 -11.57
CA ALA A 17 13.22 -15.52 -11.50
C ALA A 17 13.21 -14.92 -10.08
N LEU A 18 13.13 -15.76 -9.05
CA LEU A 18 13.22 -15.32 -7.65
C LEU A 18 14.60 -14.75 -7.31
N ASP A 19 15.68 -15.39 -7.78
CA ASP A 19 17.05 -14.91 -7.58
C ASP A 19 17.30 -13.57 -8.31
N GLU A 20 16.71 -13.38 -9.49
CA GLU A 20 16.76 -12.12 -10.23
C GLU A 20 15.99 -11.02 -9.47
N HIS A 21 14.74 -11.30 -9.07
CA HIS A 21 13.91 -10.38 -8.27
C HIS A 21 14.61 -9.94 -6.98
N ALA A 22 15.18 -10.88 -6.22
CA ALA A 22 15.86 -10.58 -4.97
C ALA A 22 17.09 -9.66 -5.17
N ARG A 23 17.81 -9.81 -6.28
CA ARG A 23 18.94 -8.93 -6.62
C ARG A 23 18.48 -7.52 -7.01
N GLU A 24 17.38 -7.41 -7.75
CA GLU A 24 16.83 -6.11 -8.15
C GLU A 24 16.38 -5.27 -6.95
N GLU A 25 15.82 -5.92 -5.93
CA GLU A 25 15.33 -5.26 -4.71
C GLU A 25 16.35 -5.25 -3.54
N ASP A 26 17.60 -5.67 -3.77
CA ASP A 26 18.68 -5.75 -2.75
C ASP A 26 18.28 -6.52 -1.47
N GLU A 27 17.56 -7.63 -1.63
CA GLU A 27 17.07 -8.47 -0.53
C GLU A 27 17.61 -9.91 -0.60
N SER A 28 17.51 -10.65 0.50
CA SER A 28 17.85 -12.08 0.48
C SER A 28 16.78 -12.87 -0.27
N ARG A 29 17.17 -13.96 -0.95
CA ARG A 29 16.23 -14.88 -1.62
C ARG A 29 15.11 -15.37 -0.69
N GLU A 30 15.45 -15.63 0.57
CA GLU A 30 14.50 -16.11 1.57
C GLU A 30 13.49 -15.03 1.96
N ASP A 31 13.95 -13.78 2.13
CA ASP A 31 13.06 -12.66 2.43
C ASP A 31 12.18 -12.31 1.23
N ALA A 32 12.73 -12.34 0.01
CA ALA A 32 11.98 -12.20 -1.23
C ALA A 32 10.84 -13.22 -1.32
N ALA A 33 11.15 -14.50 -1.09
CA ALA A 33 10.18 -15.58 -1.15
C ALA A 33 9.09 -15.43 -0.08
N ALA A 34 9.47 -15.12 1.16
CA ALA A 34 8.53 -14.92 2.25
C ALA A 34 7.59 -13.74 1.98
N ARG A 35 8.14 -12.62 1.50
CA ARG A 35 7.39 -11.41 1.19
C ARG A 35 6.44 -11.62 0.01
N LEU A 36 6.91 -12.19 -1.09
CA LEU A 36 6.08 -12.50 -2.26
C LEU A 36 4.94 -13.49 -1.92
N LEU A 37 5.19 -14.45 -1.03
CA LEU A 37 4.15 -15.34 -0.53
C LEU A 37 3.08 -14.59 0.29
N GLU A 38 3.51 -13.75 1.24
CA GLU A 38 2.60 -12.93 2.05
C GLU A 38 1.75 -11.99 1.18
N GLU A 39 2.40 -11.26 0.28
CA GLU A 39 1.74 -10.37 -0.67
C GLU A 39 0.79 -11.14 -1.59
N GLY A 40 1.21 -12.32 -2.09
CA GLY A 40 0.38 -13.20 -2.90
C GLY A 40 -0.91 -13.63 -2.20
N LEU A 41 -0.82 -13.97 -0.92
CA LEU A 41 -1.99 -14.31 -0.10
C LEU A 41 -2.90 -13.10 0.13
N ARG A 42 -2.32 -11.92 0.35
CA ARG A 42 -3.07 -10.66 0.49
C ARG A 42 -3.81 -10.30 -0.80
N MET A 43 -3.16 -10.41 -1.97
CA MET A 43 -3.77 -10.18 -3.27
C MET A 43 -4.88 -11.19 -3.60
N ALA A 44 -4.69 -12.46 -3.20
CA ALA A 44 -5.73 -13.49 -3.36
C ALA A 44 -6.97 -13.19 -2.50
N LYS A 45 -6.78 -12.63 -1.30
CA LYS A 45 -7.87 -12.25 -0.39
C LYS A 45 -8.56 -10.94 -0.78
N HIS A 46 -7.81 -10.01 -1.37
CA HIS A 46 -8.28 -8.67 -1.73
C HIS A 46 -8.10 -8.40 -3.23
N PRO A 47 -8.99 -8.95 -4.09
CA PRO A 47 -8.93 -8.71 -5.53
C PRO A 47 -8.93 -7.21 -5.86
N GLY A 48 -8.03 -6.80 -6.75
CA GLY A 48 -7.85 -5.40 -7.14
C GLY A 48 -6.79 -4.65 -6.34
N VAL A 49 -6.24 -5.25 -5.27
CA VAL A 49 -5.04 -4.76 -4.59
C VAL A 49 -3.80 -5.47 -5.11
N PHE A 50 -2.72 -4.71 -5.32
CA PHE A 50 -1.41 -5.17 -5.77
C PHE A 50 -0.32 -4.50 -4.92
N PHE A 51 0.92 -4.97 -5.04
CA PHE A 51 2.06 -4.36 -4.37
C PHE A 51 3.03 -3.81 -5.41
N ARG A 52 3.45 -2.55 -5.19
CA ARG A 52 4.40 -1.86 -6.06
C ARG A 52 5.53 -1.26 -5.23
N THR A 53 6.76 -1.40 -5.73
CA THR A 53 7.93 -0.71 -5.19
C THR A 53 7.96 0.71 -5.73
N GLU A 54 7.90 1.69 -4.84
CA GLU A 54 8.06 3.12 -5.09
C GLU A 54 9.34 3.61 -4.39
N PRO A 55 9.88 4.80 -4.70
CA PRO A 55 11.04 5.35 -3.99
C PRO A 55 10.86 5.45 -2.47
N ALA A 56 9.62 5.65 -2.01
CA ALA A 56 9.26 5.68 -0.59
C ALA A 56 9.13 4.28 0.04
N GLY A 57 9.27 3.22 -0.75
CA GLY A 57 9.15 1.83 -0.34
C GLY A 57 8.06 1.06 -1.09
N ARG A 58 7.93 -0.22 -0.74
CA ARG A 58 6.95 -1.14 -1.33
C ARG A 58 5.63 -1.10 -0.57
N ARG A 59 4.53 -0.85 -1.27
CA ARG A 59 3.22 -0.60 -0.63
C ARG A 59 2.04 -1.09 -1.47
N PRO A 60 0.86 -1.28 -0.86
CA PRO A 60 -0.34 -1.69 -1.57
C PRO A 60 -0.94 -0.58 -2.43
N VAL A 61 -1.34 -0.96 -3.64
CA VAL A 61 -1.93 -0.09 -4.66
C VAL A 61 -3.18 -0.72 -5.26
N LEU A 62 -4.09 0.12 -5.75
CA LEU A 62 -5.21 -0.34 -6.55
C LEU A 62 -4.75 -0.63 -7.99
N MET A 63 -5.31 -1.68 -8.60
CA MET A 63 -4.99 -2.07 -9.98
C MET A 63 -5.18 -0.89 -10.95
N GLY A 64 -4.12 -0.47 -11.62
CA GLY A 64 -4.16 0.66 -12.55
C GLY A 64 -4.52 2.00 -11.89
N GLY A 65 -4.44 2.08 -10.56
CA GLY A 65 -4.95 3.18 -9.77
C GLY A 65 -3.96 3.69 -8.72
N PRO A 66 -4.45 4.47 -7.77
CA PRO A 66 -3.65 5.07 -6.71
C PRO A 66 -3.20 4.07 -5.64
N ASP A 67 -2.30 4.50 -4.76
CA ASP A 67 -1.97 3.77 -3.53
C ASP A 67 -3.20 3.66 -2.61
N VAL A 68 -3.28 2.55 -1.86
CA VAL A 68 -4.40 2.31 -0.93
C VAL A 68 -4.44 3.38 0.17
N TRP A 69 -3.29 3.79 0.70
CA TRP A 69 -3.25 4.86 1.72
C TRP A 69 -3.83 6.18 1.21
N MET A 70 -3.66 6.48 -0.08
CA MET A 70 -4.13 7.76 -0.64
C MET A 70 -5.66 7.81 -0.69
N VAL A 71 -6.29 6.71 -1.09
CA VAL A 71 -7.76 6.61 -1.08
C VAL A 71 -8.31 6.42 0.34
N ALA A 72 -7.57 5.77 1.24
CA ALA A 72 -7.96 5.61 2.64
C ALA A 72 -8.20 6.96 3.34
N ARG A 73 -7.44 8.01 2.97
CA ARG A 73 -7.68 9.37 3.48
C ARG A 73 -9.10 9.89 3.24
N LEU A 74 -9.81 9.36 2.24
CA LEU A 74 -11.16 9.80 1.88
C LEU A 74 -12.24 9.18 2.79
N PHE A 75 -11.94 8.08 3.49
CA PHE A 75 -12.95 7.34 4.23
C PHE A 75 -12.52 6.86 5.62
N ARG A 76 -11.23 6.95 6.00
CA ARG A 76 -10.72 6.39 7.27
C ARG A 76 -11.42 6.92 8.52
N ASP A 77 -11.94 8.16 8.45
CA ASP A 77 -12.62 8.82 9.57
C ASP A 77 -14.13 8.52 9.60
N LEU A 78 -14.62 7.72 8.65
CA LEU A 78 -16.01 7.25 8.58
C LEU A 78 -16.19 5.93 9.33
N PRO A 79 -17.41 5.62 9.81
CA PRO A 79 -17.72 4.29 10.34
C PRO A 79 -17.53 3.21 9.26
N LEU A 80 -16.93 2.08 9.64
CA LEU A 80 -16.71 0.90 8.79
C LEU A 80 -17.12 -0.40 9.51
N ASP A 81 -18.05 -0.30 10.47
CA ASP A 81 -18.46 -1.36 11.40
C ASP A 81 -19.63 -2.22 10.90
N SER A 82 -20.17 -1.91 9.72
CA SER A 82 -21.27 -2.62 9.08
C SER A 82 -21.19 -2.51 7.57
N ASP A 83 -21.84 -3.44 6.87
CA ASP A 83 -21.91 -3.42 5.41
C ASP A 83 -22.53 -2.11 4.89
N GLU A 84 -23.59 -1.60 5.54
CA GLU A 84 -24.20 -0.31 5.16
C GLU A 84 -23.22 0.86 5.32
N ALA A 85 -22.44 0.88 6.41
CA ALA A 85 -21.44 1.92 6.64
C ALA A 85 -20.30 1.85 5.60
N ILE A 86 -19.88 0.64 5.23
CA ILE A 86 -18.88 0.39 4.17
C ILE A 86 -19.39 0.90 2.82
N GLU A 87 -20.63 0.58 2.45
CA GLU A 87 -21.23 1.04 1.19
C GLU A 87 -21.34 2.56 1.15
N HIS A 88 -21.75 3.19 2.26
CA HIS A 88 -21.79 4.65 2.38
C HIS A 88 -20.41 5.29 2.26
N ALA A 89 -19.39 4.71 2.92
CA ALA A 89 -18.01 5.17 2.81
C ALA A 89 -17.47 5.06 1.37
N ALA A 90 -17.81 3.97 0.67
CA ALA A 90 -17.45 3.79 -0.73
C ALA A 90 -18.11 4.83 -1.64
N ASP A 91 -19.40 5.11 -1.44
CA ASP A 91 -20.12 6.14 -2.19
C ASP A 91 -19.51 7.52 -1.95
N HIS A 92 -19.27 7.87 -0.68
CA HIS A 92 -18.65 9.14 -0.31
C HIS A 92 -17.27 9.33 -0.94
N ALA A 93 -16.39 8.34 -0.81
CA ALA A 93 -15.05 8.45 -1.37
C ALA A 93 -15.03 8.44 -2.91
N THR A 94 -15.98 7.76 -3.55
CA THR A 94 -16.16 7.80 -5.01
C THR A 94 -16.63 9.18 -5.48
N GLU A 95 -17.50 9.85 -4.72
CA GLU A 95 -17.92 11.23 -5.01
C GLU A 95 -16.73 12.20 -4.93
N LEU A 96 -15.88 12.05 -3.91
CA LEU A 96 -14.67 12.88 -3.74
C LEU A 96 -13.61 12.63 -4.81
N LEU A 97 -13.46 11.38 -5.28
CA LEU A 97 -12.47 10.99 -6.28
C LEU A 97 -13.11 10.19 -7.41
N SER A 98 -13.89 10.88 -8.23
CA SER A 98 -14.65 10.30 -9.36
C SER A 98 -13.82 9.57 -10.42
N SER A 99 -12.49 9.78 -10.46
CA SER A 99 -11.58 9.05 -11.34
C SER A 99 -11.28 7.63 -10.89
N VAL A 100 -11.54 7.29 -9.62
CA VAL A 100 -11.40 5.93 -9.08
C VAL A 100 -12.77 5.26 -9.07
N PRO A 101 -12.96 4.15 -9.79
CA PRO A 101 -14.23 3.44 -9.80
C PRO A 101 -14.62 2.93 -8.41
N ARG A 102 -15.91 2.98 -8.10
CA ARG A 102 -16.49 2.53 -6.82
C ARG A 102 -16.03 1.14 -6.37
N HIS A 103 -15.93 0.17 -7.29
CA HIS A 103 -15.48 -1.18 -6.95
C HIS A 103 -14.03 -1.22 -6.45
N MET A 104 -13.17 -0.33 -6.93
CA MET A 104 -11.81 -0.17 -6.41
C MET A 104 -11.81 0.52 -5.05
N MET A 105 -12.76 1.42 -4.81
CA MET A 105 -12.95 2.03 -3.48
C MET A 105 -13.35 0.98 -2.44
N LEU A 106 -14.29 0.10 -2.78
CA LEU A 106 -14.65 -1.05 -1.95
C LEU A 106 -13.45 -1.97 -1.70
N ALA A 107 -12.64 -2.27 -2.72
CA ALA A 107 -11.42 -3.06 -2.55
C ALA A 107 -10.43 -2.40 -1.58
N ALA A 108 -10.25 -1.08 -1.67
CA ALA A 108 -9.43 -0.32 -0.73
C ALA A 108 -9.99 -0.34 0.69
N ILE A 109 -11.30 -0.18 0.87
CA ILE A 109 -11.95 -0.21 2.19
C ILE A 109 -11.79 -1.58 2.84
N HIS A 110 -12.06 -2.67 2.11
CA HIS A 110 -11.90 -4.03 2.64
C HIS A 110 -10.46 -4.32 3.03
N TYR A 111 -9.50 -3.87 2.22
CA TYR A 111 -8.09 -3.99 2.54
C TYR A 111 -7.72 -3.16 3.78
N TYR A 112 -8.20 -1.92 3.86
CA TYR A 112 -7.97 -1.03 4.99
C TYR A 112 -8.51 -1.60 6.29
N ILE A 113 -9.73 -2.15 6.30
CA ILE A 113 -10.31 -2.77 7.51
C ILE A 113 -9.39 -3.85 8.09
N GLU A 114 -8.73 -4.65 7.24
CA GLU A 114 -7.85 -5.71 7.69
C GLU A 114 -6.42 -5.25 8.02
N TYR A 115 -5.92 -4.25 7.29
CA TYR A 115 -4.53 -3.79 7.37
C TYR A 115 -4.40 -2.31 7.78
N HIS A 116 -5.35 -1.78 8.56
CA HIS A 116 -5.41 -0.36 8.89
C HIS A 116 -4.12 0.16 9.55
N ASP A 117 -3.54 -0.60 10.49
CA ASP A 117 -2.28 -0.23 11.17
C ASP A 117 -1.14 0.07 10.16
N GLU A 118 -1.00 -0.75 9.12
CA GLU A 118 0.00 -0.55 8.07
C GLU A 118 -0.31 0.70 7.24
N ILE A 119 -1.58 0.87 6.87
CA ILE A 119 -2.00 1.99 6.03
C ILE A 119 -1.92 3.32 6.77
N ASP A 120 -2.29 3.34 8.05
CA ASP A 120 -2.19 4.51 8.93
C ASP A 120 -0.74 4.90 9.17
N GLU A 121 0.15 3.92 9.35
CA GLU A 121 1.59 4.17 9.46
C GLU A 121 2.16 4.79 8.17
N TRP A 122 1.75 4.29 7.00
CA TRP A 122 2.13 4.92 5.73
C TRP A 122 1.66 6.38 5.63
N MET A 123 0.41 6.65 6.02
CA MET A 123 -0.11 8.01 6.05
C MET A 123 0.72 8.91 6.98
N ARG A 124 1.06 8.42 8.18
CA ARG A 124 1.89 9.14 9.16
C ARG A 124 3.27 9.47 8.61
N ILE A 125 3.97 8.49 8.06
CA ILE A 125 5.32 8.67 7.48
C ILE A 125 5.30 9.74 6.39
N LEU A 126 4.33 9.67 5.47
CA LEU A 126 4.24 10.58 4.34
C LEU A 126 3.81 11.99 4.75
N ASP A 127 2.96 12.13 5.77
CA ASP A 127 2.62 13.44 6.34
C ASP A 127 3.86 14.10 6.97
N GLU A 128 4.66 13.35 7.74
CA GLU A 128 5.90 13.85 8.33
C GLU A 128 6.96 14.23 7.28
N GLU A 129 7.05 13.50 6.17
CA GLU A 129 7.91 13.86 5.04
C GLU A 129 7.44 15.14 4.35
N SER A 130 6.14 15.26 4.10
CA SER A 130 5.52 16.45 3.51
C SER A 130 5.79 17.69 4.36
N GLU A 131 5.59 17.61 5.68
CA GLU A 131 5.84 18.71 6.61
C GLU A 131 7.31 19.14 6.62
N ARG A 132 8.25 18.17 6.64
CA ARG A 132 9.69 18.46 6.57
C ARG A 132 10.07 19.17 5.27
N ALA A 133 9.58 18.68 4.13
CA ALA A 133 9.83 19.28 2.83
C ALA A 133 9.27 20.70 2.73
N GLN A 134 8.07 20.93 3.27
CA GLN A 134 7.45 22.27 3.33
C GLN A 134 8.27 23.23 4.19
N ALA A 135 8.73 22.80 5.37
CA ALA A 135 9.55 23.63 6.25
C ALA A 135 10.88 24.03 5.58
N GLU A 136 11.55 23.08 4.90
CA GLU A 136 12.76 23.38 4.15
C GLU A 136 12.53 24.35 2.99
N TRP A 137 11.43 24.16 2.25
CA TRP A 137 11.05 25.04 1.15
C TRP A 137 10.80 26.48 1.63
N LEU A 138 10.10 26.65 2.77
CA LEU A 138 9.87 27.95 3.38
C LEU A 138 11.18 28.64 3.79
N ARG A 139 12.09 27.93 4.46
CA ARG A 139 13.42 28.46 4.83
C ARG A 139 14.22 28.92 3.61
N LYS A 140 14.23 28.12 2.53
CA LYS A 140 14.91 28.50 1.28
C LYS A 140 14.30 29.76 0.66
N ARG A 141 12.98 29.88 0.68
CA ARG A 141 12.26 31.04 0.13
C ARG A 141 12.51 32.32 0.94
N GLU A 142 12.64 32.21 2.25
CA GLU A 142 13.00 33.34 3.13
C GLU A 142 14.42 33.83 2.84
N LEU A 143 15.39 32.92 2.71
CA LEU A 143 16.77 33.27 2.36
C LEU A 143 16.91 33.88 0.95
N GLN A 144 16.05 33.51 0.00
CA GLN A 144 16.02 34.09 -1.34
C GLN A 144 15.34 35.47 -1.42
N ARG A 145 14.62 35.87 -0.37
CA ARG A 145 13.93 37.16 -0.28
C ARG A 145 14.68 38.20 0.55
N ALA A 146 15.69 37.78 1.31
CA ALA A 146 16.60 38.63 2.07
C ALA A 146 17.79 39.09 1.22
#